data_AF-A0A8H5MGU6-F1
#
_entry.id   AF-A0A8H5MGU6-F1
#
_cell.length_a   1.000
_cell.length_b   1.000
_cell.length_c   1.000
_cell.angle_alpha   90.00
_cell.angle_beta   90.00
_cell.angle_gamma   90.00
#
_symmetry.space_group_name_H-M   'P 1'
#
loop_
_entity.id
_entity.type
_entity.pdbx_description
1 polymer ?
#
loop_
_entity_poly.entity_id
_entity_poly.type
_entity_poly.pdbx_seq_one_letter_code
_entity_poly.pdbx_strand_id
1 'polypeptide(L)'
;MPRLLPRLISRLEASPPPSTFDPFSLDHIRFRGKSLRNPVPPTPSFHPSHYKQSILLSPGNPVTSSRDYKHHKSLPPRVSLPKNAKSRKNANDHPRTMTREERGWWANPYLRMLSTPLRQCMQTERLLPSAFLIRLGVFRAPSDKPLAHFSLNAPPPAVMMPDGLEHPKFRGRKSGKAGYFLCWKDAIKQIQSSGAFRRIAWNLTIPSSLEAHVRHLLHLRVLQELRLVIDGLRYRPLARARDTLVRKLTRAEWKEFKSTGVMPVKDAMAVIVLPPLNRRLGTKERPKGSMSSLPPPEYPAAHTHKVWNPPLPMCTLHLTSHQQEELPTDIYHSQHRVPLYNGVSLFSNPEQRAMLRSLLNRILVLEAQARRRGLVRSRSDEFGVDEADQRASHAYVLMSSEQTALTADLAAVGVALWRIPMFEGMGWEEKTPWIKRYKYRSTWGNKKYEY
;
A
#
# COMPACT_ATOMS: atom_id res chain seq x y z
N MET A 1 -32.35 -24.06 -8.79
CA MET A 1 -32.38 -22.68 -9.35
C MET A 1 -33.58 -22.39 -10.30
N PRO A 2 -34.79 -22.98 -10.15
CA PRO A 2 -35.84 -22.86 -11.18
C PRO A 2 -36.52 -21.47 -11.26
N ARG A 3 -36.37 -20.60 -10.25
CA ARG A 3 -37.02 -19.27 -10.22
C ARG A 3 -36.22 -18.13 -10.86
N LEU A 4 -34.92 -18.33 -11.10
CA LEU A 4 -34.04 -17.30 -11.66
C LEU A 4 -34.09 -17.27 -13.19
N LEU A 5 -34.18 -18.43 -13.83
CA LEU A 5 -34.21 -18.57 -15.29
C LEU A 5 -35.41 -17.85 -15.91
N PRO A 6 -36.67 -18.06 -15.47
CA PRO A 6 -37.82 -17.38 -16.05
C PRO A 6 -37.74 -15.85 -15.91
N ARG A 7 -37.22 -15.36 -14.78
CA ARG A 7 -37.03 -13.92 -14.53
C ARG A 7 -35.93 -13.30 -15.38
N LEU A 8 -34.93 -14.09 -15.75
CA LEU A 8 -33.81 -13.64 -16.58
C LEU A 8 -34.20 -13.65 -18.05
N ILE A 9 -34.93 -14.69 -18.49
CA ILE A 9 -35.56 -14.77 -19.80
C ILE A 9 -36.56 -13.61 -19.99
N SER A 10 -37.47 -13.39 -19.04
CA SER A 10 -38.44 -12.30 -19.15
C SER A 10 -37.77 -10.92 -19.19
N ARG A 11 -36.60 -10.75 -18.55
CA ARG A 11 -35.83 -9.51 -18.63
C ARG A 11 -35.09 -9.38 -19.95
N LEU A 12 -34.57 -10.47 -20.50
CA LEU A 12 -33.92 -10.48 -21.82
C LEU A 12 -34.93 -10.19 -22.94
N GLU A 13 -36.14 -10.77 -22.86
CA GLU A 13 -37.22 -10.51 -23.80
C GLU A 13 -37.76 -9.08 -23.70
N ALA A 14 -37.85 -8.53 -22.48
CA ALA A 14 -38.32 -7.16 -22.27
C ALA A 14 -37.26 -6.09 -22.58
N SER A 15 -35.99 -6.46 -22.77
CA SER A 15 -34.94 -5.50 -23.15
C SER A 15 -34.75 -5.52 -24.67
N PRO A 16 -34.81 -4.36 -25.35
CA PRO A 16 -34.58 -4.31 -26.78
C PRO A 16 -33.18 -4.84 -27.08
N PRO A 17 -32.99 -5.61 -28.17
CA PRO A 17 -31.68 -6.11 -28.56
C PRO A 17 -30.74 -4.90 -28.70
N PRO A 18 -29.62 -4.85 -27.97
CA PRO A 18 -28.74 -3.71 -28.02
C PRO A 18 -28.20 -3.58 -29.44
N SER A 19 -28.40 -2.41 -30.07
CA SER A 19 -27.97 -2.14 -31.45
C SER A 19 -26.47 -2.27 -31.66
N THR A 20 -25.71 -2.23 -30.57
CA THR A 20 -24.27 -2.47 -30.50
C THR A 20 -23.99 -3.36 -29.29
N PHE A 21 -23.16 -4.39 -29.46
CA PHE A 21 -22.57 -5.13 -28.35
C PHE A 21 -21.65 -4.18 -27.56
N ASP A 22 -22.24 -3.30 -26.76
CA ASP A 22 -21.48 -2.52 -25.81
C ASP A 22 -20.89 -3.53 -24.81
N PRO A 23 -19.55 -3.60 -24.69
CA PRO A 23 -18.90 -4.55 -23.81
C PRO A 23 -19.49 -4.39 -22.41
N PHE A 24 -19.99 -5.49 -21.85
CA PHE A 24 -20.68 -5.55 -20.57
C PHE A 24 -19.87 -4.82 -19.48
N SER A 25 -20.14 -3.53 -19.29
CA SER A 25 -19.32 -2.69 -18.42
C SER A 25 -19.81 -2.86 -17.00
N LEU A 26 -19.08 -3.68 -16.22
CA LEU A 26 -19.26 -3.82 -14.78
C LEU A 26 -19.11 -2.49 -14.02
N ASP A 27 -18.68 -1.41 -14.67
CA ASP A 27 -18.57 -0.09 -14.05
C ASP A 27 -19.93 0.48 -13.63
N HIS A 28 -21.02 0.09 -14.29
CA HIS A 28 -22.38 0.49 -13.90
C HIS A 28 -22.89 -0.25 -12.65
N ILE A 29 -22.41 -1.46 -12.37
CA ILE A 29 -22.87 -2.31 -11.26
C ILE A 29 -22.08 -2.04 -9.96
N ARG A 30 -21.03 -1.22 -10.00
CA ARG A 30 -20.41 -0.72 -8.76
C ARG A 30 -21.39 0.22 -8.08
N PHE A 31 -22.27 -0.34 -7.24
CA PHE A 31 -23.06 0.38 -6.25
C PHE A 31 -22.08 1.17 -5.36
N ARG A 32 -21.75 2.39 -5.80
CA ARG A 32 -21.09 3.36 -4.93
C ARG A 32 -22.13 3.67 -3.87
N GLY A 33 -21.96 3.05 -2.69
CA GLY A 33 -22.83 3.23 -1.54
C GLY A 33 -23.18 4.70 -1.42
N LYS A 34 -24.47 5.00 -1.37
CA LYS A 34 -24.93 6.36 -1.04
C LYS A 34 -24.31 6.70 0.31
N SER A 35 -23.78 7.91 0.47
CA SER A 35 -23.40 8.35 1.81
C SER A 35 -24.63 8.23 2.69
N LEU A 36 -24.48 7.57 3.84
CA LEU A 36 -25.54 7.46 4.83
C LEU A 36 -25.63 8.74 5.67
N ARG A 37 -24.79 9.75 5.39
CA ARG A 37 -24.80 11.00 6.11
C ARG A 37 -26.06 11.79 5.77
N ASN A 38 -26.89 11.98 6.77
CA ASN A 38 -27.89 13.01 6.82
C ASN A 38 -27.33 14.19 7.63
N PRO A 39 -27.67 15.44 7.27
CA PRO A 39 -27.32 16.58 8.10
C PRO A 39 -27.99 16.41 9.45
N VAL A 40 -27.19 16.48 10.52
CA VAL A 40 -27.73 16.49 11.89
C VAL A 40 -28.44 17.84 12.06
N PRO A 41 -29.71 17.86 12.52
CA PRO A 41 -30.39 19.10 12.85
C PRO A 41 -29.56 19.94 13.82
N PRO A 42 -29.68 21.29 13.80
CA PRO A 42 -28.97 22.13 14.76
C PRO A 42 -29.29 21.68 16.20
N THR A 43 -28.30 21.77 17.09
CA THR A 43 -28.50 21.42 18.50
C THR A 43 -29.64 22.28 19.06
N PRO A 44 -30.72 21.68 19.57
CA PRO A 44 -31.84 22.44 20.10
C PRO A 44 -31.35 23.26 21.30
N SER A 45 -31.90 24.47 21.46
CA SER A 45 -31.68 25.21 22.70
C SER A 45 -32.33 24.47 23.87
N PHE A 46 -31.76 24.52 25.06
CA PHE A 46 -32.43 24.01 26.27
C PHE A 46 -33.08 25.12 27.10
N HIS A 47 -33.12 26.35 26.58
CA HIS A 47 -33.71 27.47 27.29
C HIS A 47 -35.24 27.42 27.20
N PRO A 48 -35.99 27.40 28.33
CA PRO A 48 -37.44 27.25 28.30
C PRO A 48 -38.16 28.36 27.52
N SER A 49 -37.61 29.58 27.50
CA SER A 49 -38.16 30.72 26.76
C SER A 49 -38.22 30.51 25.25
N HIS A 50 -37.41 29.59 24.70
CA HIS A 50 -37.38 29.30 23.27
C HIS A 50 -38.49 28.35 22.84
N TYR A 51 -39.28 27.82 23.78
CA TYR A 51 -40.36 26.87 23.49
C TYR A 51 -41.68 27.31 24.12
N LYS A 52 -42.75 27.28 23.33
CA LYS A 52 -44.12 27.52 23.82
C LYS A 52 -44.65 26.37 24.68
N GLN A 53 -44.04 25.19 24.57
CA GLN A 53 -44.42 23.95 25.25
C GLN A 53 -43.15 23.23 25.73
N SER A 54 -43.31 22.16 26.51
CA SER A 54 -42.18 21.32 26.92
C SER A 54 -41.33 20.91 25.70
N ILE A 55 -40.01 21.02 25.82
CA ILE A 55 -39.04 20.59 24.79
C ILE A 55 -39.27 19.13 24.38
N LEU A 56 -39.81 18.31 25.28
CA LEU A 56 -40.09 16.91 25.02
C LEU A 56 -41.21 16.68 23.99
N LEU A 57 -42.17 17.60 23.93
CA LEU A 57 -43.33 17.56 23.03
C LEU A 57 -43.09 18.33 21.73
N SER A 58 -42.02 19.12 21.66
CA SER A 58 -41.66 19.86 20.45
C SER A 58 -41.24 18.89 19.32
N PRO A 59 -41.76 19.05 18.09
CA PRO A 59 -41.35 18.22 16.96
C PRO A 59 -39.85 18.42 16.66
N GLY A 60 -39.13 17.33 16.37
CA GLY A 60 -37.69 17.38 16.13
C GLY A 60 -36.82 17.36 17.40
N ASN A 61 -37.41 17.06 18.56
CA ASN A 61 -36.68 16.86 19.81
C ASN A 61 -35.67 15.69 19.69
N PRO A 62 -34.41 15.84 20.17
CA PRO A 62 -33.40 14.78 20.13
C PRO A 62 -33.76 13.53 20.92
N VAL A 63 -34.69 13.61 21.90
CA VAL A 63 -35.16 12.44 22.65
C VAL A 63 -36.12 11.62 21.81
N THR A 64 -37.17 12.23 21.24
CA THR A 64 -38.18 11.53 20.43
C THR A 64 -37.65 11.18 19.03
N SER A 65 -36.86 12.06 18.43
CA SER A 65 -36.28 11.94 17.09
C SER A 65 -34.77 11.62 17.13
N SER A 66 -34.34 10.79 18.08
CA SER A 66 -32.92 10.45 18.29
C SER A 66 -32.18 9.92 17.06
N ARG A 67 -32.91 9.34 16.09
CA ARG A 67 -32.35 8.87 14.82
C ARG A 67 -31.83 10.01 13.94
N ASP A 68 -32.46 11.17 13.98
CA ASP A 68 -32.09 12.34 13.16
C ASP A 68 -30.81 13.01 13.68
N TYR A 69 -30.50 12.82 14.96
CA TYR A 69 -29.29 13.33 15.63
C TYR A 69 -28.12 12.34 15.62
N LYS A 70 -28.22 11.22 14.90
CA LYS A 70 -27.10 10.29 14.76
C LYS A 70 -26.01 10.91 13.87
N HIS A 71 -24.84 11.14 14.47
CA HIS A 71 -23.67 11.56 13.71
C HIS A 71 -23.17 10.43 12.81
N HIS A 72 -23.38 10.61 11.51
CA HIS A 72 -22.84 9.74 10.48
C HIS A 72 -21.47 10.26 10.00
N LYS A 73 -20.54 9.34 9.72
CA LYS A 73 -19.25 9.70 9.12
C LYS A 73 -19.49 10.26 7.72
N SER A 74 -18.89 11.41 7.43
CA SER A 74 -18.87 11.95 6.08
C SER A 74 -18.04 11.07 5.14
N LEU A 75 -18.29 11.21 3.84
CA LEU A 75 -17.40 10.66 2.83
C LEU A 75 -15.96 11.12 3.10
N PRO A 76 -14.96 10.23 2.94
CA PRO A 76 -13.58 10.58 3.19
C PRO A 76 -13.16 11.71 2.24
N PRO A 77 -12.35 12.67 2.71
CA PRO A 77 -11.85 13.74 1.86
C PRO A 77 -10.99 13.16 0.74
N ARG A 78 -10.93 13.86 -0.39
CA ARG A 78 -10.10 13.50 -1.54
C ARG A 78 -8.98 14.51 -1.72
N VAL A 79 -7.81 14.03 -2.13
CA VAL A 79 -6.63 14.86 -2.34
C VAL A 79 -6.92 16.02 -3.29
N SER A 80 -7.62 15.76 -4.39
CA SER A 80 -8.12 16.76 -5.33
C SER A 80 -9.50 16.34 -5.84
N LEU A 81 -10.43 17.30 -5.91
CA LEU A 81 -11.67 17.16 -6.66
C LEU A 81 -11.52 17.86 -8.01
N PRO A 82 -12.09 17.32 -9.10
CA PRO A 82 -12.23 18.09 -10.32
C PRO A 82 -13.20 19.26 -10.06
N LYS A 83 -12.92 20.44 -10.63
CA LYS A 83 -13.76 21.65 -10.46
C LYS A 83 -15.24 21.40 -10.81
N ASN A 84 -15.49 20.48 -11.74
CA ASN A 84 -16.83 20.14 -12.24
C ASN A 84 -17.42 18.88 -11.57
N ALA A 85 -16.94 18.48 -10.38
CA ALA A 85 -17.53 17.38 -9.62
C ALA A 85 -18.94 17.75 -9.15
N LYS A 86 -19.95 17.50 -10.00
CA LYS A 86 -21.35 17.71 -9.64
C LYS A 86 -21.72 16.77 -8.49
N SER A 87 -22.33 17.32 -7.44
CA SER A 87 -23.00 16.49 -6.44
C SER A 87 -24.10 15.68 -7.13
N ARG A 88 -24.31 14.45 -6.66
CA ARG A 88 -25.48 13.68 -7.10
C ARG A 88 -26.73 14.42 -6.64
N LYS A 89 -27.74 14.51 -7.52
CA LYS A 89 -29.08 14.99 -7.13
C LYS A 89 -29.52 14.18 -5.90
N ASN A 90 -29.90 14.87 -4.83
CA ASN A 90 -30.35 14.31 -3.54
C ASN A 90 -29.26 13.64 -2.67
N ALA A 91 -27.97 13.85 -2.95
CA ALA A 91 -26.93 13.44 -2.00
C ALA A 91 -26.69 14.56 -0.99
N ASN A 92 -26.88 14.27 0.30
CA ASN A 92 -26.64 15.20 1.41
C ASN A 92 -25.15 15.38 1.75
N ASP A 93 -24.28 14.57 1.16
CA ASP A 93 -22.87 14.53 1.51
C ASP A 93 -22.02 14.35 0.27
N HIS A 94 -20.90 15.06 0.25
CA HIS A 94 -19.99 15.13 -0.89
C HIS A 94 -18.58 14.93 -0.37
N PRO A 95 -17.70 14.21 -1.10
CA PRO A 95 -16.31 14.18 -0.72
C PRO A 95 -15.78 15.61 -0.80
N ARG A 96 -15.22 16.13 0.29
CA ARG A 96 -14.54 17.42 0.28
C ARG A 96 -13.09 17.28 -0.19
N THR A 97 -12.48 18.39 -0.60
CA THR A 97 -11.05 18.42 -0.88
C THR A 97 -10.27 18.40 0.45
N MET A 98 -9.15 17.68 0.48
CA MET A 98 -8.26 17.67 1.64
C MET A 98 -7.70 19.07 1.89
N THR A 99 -7.60 19.46 3.17
CA THR A 99 -6.88 20.67 3.58
C THR A 99 -5.38 20.53 3.31
N ARG A 100 -4.62 21.61 3.50
CA ARG A 100 -3.17 21.60 3.34
C ARG A 100 -2.50 20.60 4.30
N GLU A 101 -2.84 20.66 5.58
CA GLU A 101 -2.35 19.77 6.62
C GLU A 101 -2.70 18.30 6.36
N GLU A 102 -3.95 18.02 5.97
CA GLU A 102 -4.38 16.67 5.63
C GLU A 102 -3.60 16.09 4.45
N ARG A 103 -3.25 16.93 3.47
CA ARG A 103 -2.36 16.51 2.38
C ARG A 103 -0.95 16.24 2.87
N GLY A 104 -0.43 17.03 3.81
CA GLY A 104 0.84 16.75 4.49
C GLY A 104 0.83 15.39 5.19
N TRP A 105 -0.23 15.10 5.96
CA TRP A 105 -0.39 13.79 6.61
C TRP A 105 -0.57 12.65 5.61
N TRP A 106 -1.32 12.88 4.53
CA TRP A 106 -1.51 11.90 3.45
C TRP A 106 -0.23 11.61 2.67
N ALA A 107 0.63 12.63 2.52
CA ALA A 107 1.93 12.53 1.88
C ALA A 107 2.96 11.79 2.74
N ASN A 108 2.76 11.68 4.05
CA ASN A 108 3.65 10.96 4.94
C ASN A 108 3.33 9.44 4.92
N PRO A 109 4.25 8.57 4.44
CA PRO A 109 3.99 7.13 4.36
C PRO A 109 3.79 6.48 5.74
N TYR A 110 4.46 6.98 6.79
CA TYR A 110 4.36 6.42 8.14
C TYR A 110 2.98 6.68 8.75
N LEU A 111 2.51 7.92 8.70
CA LEU A 111 1.15 8.26 9.13
C LEU A 111 0.11 7.49 8.32
N ARG A 112 0.36 7.30 7.03
CA ARG A 112 -0.54 6.51 6.19
C ARG A 112 -0.60 5.04 6.60
N MET A 113 0.53 4.42 6.95
CA MET A 113 0.54 3.05 7.48
C MET A 113 -0.27 2.93 8.77
N LEU A 114 -0.08 3.87 9.69
CA LEU A 114 -0.82 3.93 10.97
C LEU A 114 -2.31 4.17 10.77
N SER A 115 -2.68 4.98 9.77
CA SER A 115 -4.08 5.28 9.42
C SER A 115 -4.82 4.12 8.73
N THR A 116 -4.11 3.04 8.34
CA THR A 116 -4.77 1.92 7.69
C THR A 116 -5.71 1.18 8.65
N PRO A 117 -6.80 0.55 8.16
CA PRO A 117 -7.78 -0.09 9.03
C PRO A 117 -7.14 -1.11 9.98
N LEU A 118 -7.52 -1.05 11.26
CA LEU A 118 -7.10 -2.03 12.26
C LEU A 118 -7.70 -3.40 11.93
N ARG A 119 -6.88 -4.43 12.05
CA ARG A 119 -7.25 -5.85 11.87
C ARG A 119 -6.61 -6.68 12.96
N GLN A 120 -7.28 -7.74 13.36
CA GLN A 120 -6.73 -8.67 14.34
C GLN A 120 -5.73 -9.60 13.65
N CYS A 121 -4.50 -9.63 14.16
CA CYS A 121 -3.50 -10.59 13.73
C CYS A 121 -3.86 -11.99 14.26
N MET A 122 -3.90 -12.99 13.40
CA MET A 122 -4.24 -14.36 13.78
C MET A 122 -3.18 -15.05 14.66
N GLN A 123 -1.94 -14.55 14.64
CA GLN A 123 -0.83 -15.14 15.40
C GLN A 123 -0.69 -14.53 16.79
N THR A 124 -0.86 -13.22 16.92
CA THR A 124 -0.68 -12.49 18.17
C THR A 124 -2.00 -12.08 18.83
N GLU A 125 -3.12 -12.23 18.12
CA GLU A 125 -4.47 -11.80 18.51
C GLU A 125 -4.60 -10.29 18.80
N ARG A 126 -3.56 -9.51 18.48
CA ARG A 126 -3.54 -8.04 18.64
C ARG A 126 -4.17 -7.33 17.44
N LEU A 127 -4.80 -6.19 17.70
CA LEU A 127 -5.27 -5.28 16.67
C LEU A 127 -4.10 -4.43 16.16
N LEU A 128 -3.77 -4.56 14.88
CA LEU A 128 -2.71 -3.81 14.22
C LEU A 128 -3.22 -3.17 12.93
N PRO A 129 -2.65 -2.03 12.48
CA PRO A 129 -3.01 -1.47 11.19
C PRO A 129 -2.66 -2.44 10.06
N SER A 130 -3.55 -2.56 9.08
CA SER A 130 -3.41 -3.56 8.00
C SER A 130 -2.12 -3.43 7.17
N ALA A 131 -1.46 -2.27 7.16
CA ALA A 131 -0.14 -2.09 6.53
C ALA A 131 0.94 -2.99 7.15
N PHE A 132 0.87 -3.23 8.47
CA PHE A 132 1.77 -4.10 9.25
C PHE A 132 1.43 -5.59 9.12
N LEU A 133 0.40 -5.91 8.34
CA LEU A 133 -0.12 -7.25 8.20
C LEU A 133 -0.04 -7.72 6.74
N ILE A 134 0.00 -9.04 6.56
CA ILE A 134 -0.16 -9.74 5.30
C ILE A 134 -1.50 -10.46 5.36
N ARG A 135 -2.31 -10.29 4.32
CA ARG A 135 -3.54 -11.04 4.15
C ARG A 135 -3.26 -12.31 3.37
N LEU A 136 -3.55 -13.46 3.99
CA LEU A 136 -3.48 -14.76 3.34
C LEU A 136 -4.90 -15.31 3.16
N GLY A 137 -5.28 -15.55 1.92
CA GLY A 137 -6.57 -16.10 1.53
C GLY A 137 -6.53 -17.62 1.44
N VAL A 138 -7.69 -18.25 1.66
CA VAL A 138 -7.89 -19.67 1.39
C VAL A 138 -8.33 -19.86 -0.06
N PHE A 139 -7.65 -20.74 -0.77
CA PHE A 139 -7.93 -21.10 -2.15
C PHE A 139 -8.11 -22.61 -2.28
N ARG A 140 -8.91 -23.05 -3.25
CA ARG A 140 -9.03 -24.48 -3.57
C ARG A 140 -7.79 -24.91 -4.36
N ALA A 141 -7.13 -25.98 -3.94
CA ALA A 141 -6.04 -26.56 -4.71
C ALA A 141 -6.60 -27.08 -6.05
N PRO A 142 -5.85 -26.96 -7.16
CA PRO A 142 -6.19 -27.70 -8.37
C PRO A 142 -6.18 -29.19 -8.02
N SER A 143 -7.21 -29.92 -8.45
CA SER A 143 -7.32 -31.35 -8.26
C SER A 143 -7.78 -31.95 -9.57
N ASP A 144 -7.11 -33.02 -9.98
CA ASP A 144 -7.44 -33.76 -11.21
C ASP A 144 -8.75 -34.54 -11.07
N LYS A 145 -9.23 -34.72 -9.82
CA LYS A 145 -10.52 -35.33 -9.56
C LYS A 145 -11.61 -34.38 -10.07
N PRO A 146 -12.52 -34.85 -10.96
CA PRO A 146 -13.62 -34.03 -11.42
C PRO A 146 -14.40 -33.49 -10.21
N LEU A 147 -15.03 -32.32 -10.36
CA LEU A 147 -15.79 -31.61 -9.32
C LEU A 147 -16.96 -32.42 -8.70
N ALA A 148 -17.05 -33.71 -9.01
CA ALA A 148 -18.04 -34.68 -8.59
C ALA A 148 -18.17 -34.69 -7.06
N HIS A 149 -19.28 -34.11 -6.63
CA HIS A 149 -19.86 -34.08 -5.29
C HIS A 149 -18.96 -33.51 -4.19
N PHE A 150 -19.36 -32.35 -3.68
CA PHE A 150 -18.94 -31.86 -2.38
C PHE A 150 -19.32 -32.90 -1.31
N SER A 151 -18.44 -33.87 -1.07
CA SER A 151 -18.58 -34.76 0.07
C SER A 151 -18.36 -33.92 1.32
N LEU A 152 -19.39 -33.82 2.17
CA LEU A 152 -19.30 -33.18 3.48
C LEU A 152 -18.15 -33.76 4.33
N ASN A 153 -17.80 -35.02 4.09
CA ASN A 153 -16.79 -35.76 4.84
C ASN A 153 -15.37 -35.56 4.29
N ALA A 154 -15.21 -35.06 3.05
CA ALA A 154 -13.91 -34.89 2.40
C ALA A 154 -13.88 -33.63 1.51
N PRO A 155 -13.82 -32.42 2.11
CA PRO A 155 -13.72 -31.17 1.37
C PRO A 155 -12.43 -31.14 0.54
N PRO A 156 -12.47 -30.51 -0.65
CA PRO A 156 -11.33 -30.47 -1.54
C PRO A 156 -10.14 -29.77 -0.88
N PRO A 157 -8.91 -30.26 -1.08
CA PRO A 157 -7.72 -29.70 -0.46
C PRO A 157 -7.67 -28.19 -0.67
N ALA A 158 -7.39 -27.46 0.41
CA ALA A 158 -7.32 -26.01 0.39
C ALA A 158 -5.86 -25.57 0.58
N VAL A 159 -5.45 -24.52 -0.11
CA VAL A 159 -4.11 -23.94 -0.01
C VAL A 159 -4.23 -22.51 0.48
N MET A 160 -3.36 -22.13 1.41
CA MET A 160 -3.24 -20.75 1.87
C MET A 160 -2.26 -19.98 0.99
N MET A 161 -2.72 -18.89 0.37
CA MET A 161 -1.93 -18.09 -0.57
C MET A 161 -2.09 -16.59 -0.28
N PRO A 162 -1.11 -15.74 -0.65
CA PRO A 162 -1.23 -14.29 -0.47
C PRO A 162 -2.41 -13.74 -1.28
N ASP A 163 -3.22 -12.88 -0.68
CA ASP A 163 -4.38 -12.27 -1.35
C ASP A 163 -4.51 -10.78 -1.03
N GLY A 164 -4.51 -9.94 -2.06
CA GLY A 164 -4.59 -8.48 -1.93
C GLY A 164 -3.27 -7.79 -1.55
N LEU A 165 -2.12 -8.43 -1.77
CA LEU A 165 -0.81 -7.77 -1.71
C LEU A 165 -0.58 -6.85 -2.93
N GLU A 166 -0.97 -7.33 -4.11
CA GLU A 166 -0.97 -6.54 -5.36
C GLU A 166 -1.97 -5.38 -5.30
N HIS A 167 -1.72 -4.34 -6.08
CA HIS A 167 -2.58 -3.17 -6.14
C HIS A 167 -3.95 -3.53 -6.76
N PRO A 168 -5.09 -3.08 -6.18
CA PRO A 168 -6.43 -3.46 -6.65
C PRO A 168 -6.72 -3.19 -8.13
N LYS A 169 -6.05 -2.20 -8.75
CA LYS A 169 -6.12 -1.92 -10.20
C LYS A 169 -5.57 -3.08 -11.05
N PHE A 170 -4.57 -3.80 -10.55
CA PHE A 170 -3.92 -4.90 -11.28
C PHE A 170 -4.53 -6.25 -10.92
N ARG A 171 -4.82 -6.47 -9.63
CA ARG A 171 -5.44 -7.70 -9.16
C ARG A 171 -6.38 -7.43 -7.99
N GLY A 172 -7.66 -7.75 -8.20
CA GLY A 172 -8.66 -7.77 -7.14
C GLY A 172 -8.44 -8.92 -6.17
N ARG A 173 -8.98 -8.77 -4.95
CA ARG A 173 -9.02 -9.86 -3.96
C ARG A 173 -9.93 -10.97 -4.49
N LYS A 174 -9.45 -12.21 -4.43
CA LYS A 174 -10.22 -13.36 -4.94
C LYS A 174 -10.79 -14.23 -3.82
N SER A 175 -10.14 -14.27 -2.66
CA SER A 175 -10.55 -15.15 -1.58
C SER A 175 -11.65 -14.51 -0.73
N GLY A 176 -12.73 -15.26 -0.50
CA GLY A 176 -13.79 -14.88 0.43
C GLY A 176 -13.37 -15.02 1.89
N LYS A 177 -12.65 -16.11 2.24
CA LYS A 177 -12.15 -16.38 3.59
C LYS A 177 -10.65 -16.11 3.67
N ALA A 178 -10.24 -15.19 4.55
CA ALA A 178 -8.83 -14.83 4.69
C ALA A 178 -8.46 -14.50 6.14
N GLY A 179 -7.20 -14.74 6.47
CA GLY A 179 -6.57 -14.36 7.73
C GLY A 179 -5.59 -13.21 7.55
N TYR A 180 -5.33 -12.46 8.62
CA TYR A 180 -4.28 -11.45 8.67
C TYR A 180 -3.15 -11.93 9.58
N PHE A 181 -1.92 -11.81 9.10
CA PHE A 181 -0.70 -12.27 9.77
C PHE A 181 0.30 -11.14 9.83
N LEU A 182 1.27 -11.19 10.75
CA LEU A 182 2.31 -10.16 10.81
C LEU A 182 3.07 -10.08 9.47
N CYS A 183 3.40 -8.87 9.05
CA CYS A 183 4.28 -8.66 7.90
C CYS A 183 5.73 -8.95 8.31
N TRP A 184 6.02 -10.24 8.54
CA TRP A 184 7.31 -10.75 8.98
C TRP A 184 7.49 -12.19 8.47
N LYS A 185 8.66 -12.52 7.92
CA LYS A 185 8.92 -13.85 7.35
C LYS A 185 8.91 -14.96 8.40
N ASP A 186 9.42 -14.72 9.60
CA ASP A 186 9.46 -15.74 10.65
C ASP A 186 8.08 -16.00 11.24
N ALA A 187 7.17 -15.02 11.15
CA ALA A 187 5.76 -15.25 11.44
C ALA A 187 5.16 -16.32 10.50
N ILE A 188 5.50 -16.33 9.21
CA ILE A 188 5.04 -17.37 8.27
C ILE A 188 5.53 -18.76 8.71
N LYS A 189 6.80 -18.87 9.08
CA LYS A 189 7.38 -20.13 9.61
C LYS A 189 6.71 -20.57 10.90
N GLN A 190 6.43 -19.64 11.81
CA GLN A 190 5.73 -19.93 13.06
C GLN A 190 4.29 -20.38 12.83
N ILE A 191 3.61 -19.84 11.81
CA ILE A 191 2.25 -20.28 11.45
C ILE A 191 2.27 -21.71 10.90
N GLN A 192 3.27 -22.04 10.08
CA GLN A 192 3.47 -23.41 9.58
C GLN A 192 3.68 -24.40 10.72
N SER A 193 4.51 -24.06 11.72
CA SER A 193 4.78 -24.95 12.85
C SER A 193 3.65 -25.03 13.88
N SER A 194 2.95 -23.92 14.15
CA SER A 194 1.87 -23.88 15.15
C SER A 194 0.54 -24.47 14.68
N GLY A 195 0.30 -24.55 13.37
CA GLY A 195 -0.98 -25.03 12.83
C GLY A 195 -2.17 -24.09 13.10
N ALA A 196 -1.96 -22.86 13.60
CA ALA A 196 -3.03 -21.93 13.96
C ALA A 196 -3.99 -21.61 12.80
N PHE A 197 -3.52 -21.73 11.56
CA PHE A 197 -4.30 -21.54 10.35
C PHE A 197 -5.42 -22.57 10.17
N ARG A 198 -5.33 -23.76 10.80
CA ARG A 198 -6.35 -24.81 10.71
C ARG A 198 -7.69 -24.39 11.28
N ARG A 199 -7.71 -23.34 12.12
CA ARG A 199 -8.94 -22.70 12.62
C ARG A 199 -9.78 -22.06 11.50
N ILE A 200 -9.17 -21.69 10.36
CA ILE A 200 -9.89 -21.13 9.21
C ILE A 200 -10.53 -22.24 8.37
N ALA A 201 -9.74 -23.29 8.10
CA ALA A 201 -10.13 -24.48 7.39
C ALA A 201 -9.23 -25.64 7.81
N TRP A 202 -9.82 -26.78 8.15
CA TRP A 202 -9.09 -27.93 8.71
C TRP A 202 -8.21 -28.64 7.68
N ASN A 203 -8.59 -28.60 6.40
CA ASN A 203 -7.88 -29.21 5.27
C ASN A 203 -6.93 -28.23 4.54
N LEU A 204 -6.49 -27.19 5.23
CA LEU A 204 -5.61 -26.17 4.68
C LEU A 204 -4.15 -26.65 4.66
N THR A 205 -3.45 -26.39 3.57
CA THR A 205 -2.00 -26.59 3.46
C THR A 205 -1.32 -25.25 3.17
N ILE A 206 -0.11 -25.08 3.72
CA ILE A 206 0.73 -23.91 3.45
C ILE A 206 1.89 -24.38 2.58
N PRO A 207 2.07 -23.83 1.37
CA PRO A 207 3.20 -24.21 0.53
C PRO A 207 4.51 -23.68 1.13
N SER A 208 5.60 -24.44 0.98
CA SER A 208 6.94 -24.03 1.41
C SER A 208 7.41 -22.75 0.69
N SER A 209 6.99 -22.56 -0.55
CA SER A 209 7.28 -21.37 -1.36
C SER A 209 6.47 -20.13 -0.99
N LEU A 210 5.60 -20.20 0.03
CA LEU A 210 4.75 -19.07 0.44
C LEU A 210 5.59 -17.82 0.78
N GLU A 211 6.71 -18.00 1.49
CA GLU A 211 7.59 -16.89 1.88
C GLU A 211 8.15 -16.16 0.63
N ALA A 212 8.69 -16.93 -0.32
CA ALA A 212 9.23 -16.40 -1.58
C ALA A 212 8.14 -15.71 -2.40
N HIS A 213 6.92 -16.26 -2.43
CA HIS A 213 5.79 -15.67 -3.12
C HIS A 213 5.35 -14.35 -2.48
N VAL A 214 5.25 -14.28 -1.15
CA VAL A 214 4.95 -13.03 -0.43
C VAL A 214 6.00 -11.96 -0.74
N ARG A 215 7.29 -12.30 -0.62
CA ARG A 215 8.41 -11.41 -0.96
C ARG A 215 8.29 -10.88 -2.39
N HIS A 216 8.09 -11.77 -3.36
CA HIS A 216 7.91 -11.40 -4.77
C HIS A 216 6.75 -10.44 -4.98
N LEU A 217 5.60 -10.67 -4.34
CA LEU A 217 4.43 -9.79 -4.47
C LEU A 217 4.62 -8.44 -3.77
N LEU A 218 5.38 -8.37 -2.68
CA LEU A 218 5.75 -7.09 -2.05
C LEU A 218 6.64 -6.27 -2.98
N HIS A 219 7.62 -6.89 -3.64
CA HIS A 219 8.43 -6.24 -4.67
C HIS A 219 7.56 -5.76 -5.85
N LEU A 220 6.68 -6.63 -6.35
CA LEU A 220 5.78 -6.30 -7.43
C LEU A 220 4.85 -5.15 -7.05
N ARG A 221 4.41 -5.07 -5.79
CA ARG A 221 3.58 -3.97 -5.30
C ARG A 221 4.29 -2.62 -5.45
N VAL A 222 5.58 -2.52 -5.13
CA VAL A 222 6.36 -1.28 -5.35
C VAL A 222 6.37 -0.89 -6.83
N LEU A 223 6.60 -1.86 -7.71
CA LEU A 223 6.62 -1.61 -9.16
C LEU A 223 5.24 -1.15 -9.68
N GLN A 224 4.16 -1.76 -9.17
CA GLN A 224 2.78 -1.38 -9.50
C GLN A 224 2.45 0.05 -9.03
N GLU A 225 2.84 0.44 -7.81
CA GLU A 225 2.62 1.80 -7.31
C GLU A 225 3.39 2.84 -8.14
N LEU A 226 4.66 2.57 -8.49
CA LEU A 226 5.43 3.44 -9.39
C LEU A 226 4.77 3.59 -10.77
N ARG A 227 4.14 2.52 -11.28
CA ARG A 227 3.36 2.59 -12.52
C ARG A 227 2.13 3.50 -12.38
N LEU A 228 1.47 3.50 -11.23
CA LEU A 228 0.37 4.43 -10.96
C LEU A 228 0.84 5.87 -10.86
N VAL A 229 2.03 6.10 -10.31
CA VAL A 229 2.66 7.43 -10.30
C VAL A 229 2.91 7.91 -11.72
N ILE A 230 3.44 7.04 -12.60
CA ILE A 230 3.60 7.35 -14.03
C ILE A 230 2.27 7.68 -14.69
N ASP A 231 1.21 6.91 -14.42
CA ASP A 231 -0.12 7.19 -14.95
C ASP A 231 -0.62 8.56 -14.45
N GLY A 232 -0.43 8.89 -13.18
CA GLY A 232 -0.77 10.19 -12.60
C GLY A 232 -0.03 11.36 -13.26
N LEU A 233 1.27 11.20 -13.51
CA LEU A 233 2.10 12.21 -14.17
C LEU A 233 1.67 12.50 -15.61
N ARG A 234 1.15 11.50 -16.35
CA ARG A 234 0.68 11.70 -17.73
C ARG A 234 -0.53 12.62 -17.82
N TYR A 235 -1.41 12.58 -16.81
CA TYR A 235 -2.63 13.38 -16.75
C TYR A 235 -2.50 14.60 -15.84
N ARG A 236 -1.27 14.95 -15.44
CA ARG A 236 -1.00 16.08 -14.56
C ARG A 236 -1.27 17.42 -15.26
N PRO A 237 -1.99 18.37 -14.62
CA PRO A 237 -2.09 19.73 -15.11
C PRO A 237 -0.72 20.43 -15.16
N LEU A 238 -0.43 21.19 -16.22
CA LEU A 238 0.85 21.90 -16.40
C LEU A 238 1.20 22.83 -15.23
N ALA A 239 0.21 23.44 -14.57
CA ALA A 239 0.40 24.29 -13.40
C ALA A 239 1.09 23.57 -12.23
N ARG A 240 1.00 22.24 -12.16
CA ARG A 240 1.62 21.39 -11.12
C ARG A 240 2.97 20.82 -11.57
N ALA A 241 3.57 21.37 -12.63
CA ALA A 241 4.83 20.87 -13.18
C ALA A 241 6.09 21.25 -12.39
N ARG A 242 5.95 22.17 -11.44
CA ARG A 242 7.06 22.71 -10.63
C ARG A 242 7.57 21.70 -9.61
N ASP A 243 6.66 20.91 -9.05
CA ASP A 243 7.00 19.98 -7.97
C ASP A 243 7.59 18.70 -8.57
N THR A 244 8.82 18.40 -8.17
CA THR A 244 9.52 17.17 -8.53
C THR A 244 9.14 16.06 -7.55
N LEU A 245 8.69 14.94 -8.08
CA LEU A 245 8.41 13.70 -7.35
C LEU A 245 9.69 12.88 -7.17
N VAL A 246 10.50 12.76 -8.23
CA VAL A 246 11.70 11.92 -8.23
C VAL A 246 12.85 12.69 -8.83
N ARG A 247 14.01 12.67 -8.19
CA ARG A 247 15.25 13.18 -8.80
C ARG A 247 16.42 12.28 -8.51
N LYS A 248 17.48 12.40 -9.31
CA LYS A 248 18.77 11.80 -8.95
C LYS A 248 19.52 12.77 -8.04
N LEU A 249 20.21 12.24 -7.03
CA LEU A 249 21.19 13.03 -6.29
C LEU A 249 22.37 13.33 -7.21
N THR A 250 22.94 14.52 -7.11
CA THR A 250 24.26 14.81 -7.70
C THR A 250 25.33 14.01 -6.98
N ARG A 251 26.54 13.93 -7.56
CA ARG A 251 27.67 13.25 -6.88
C ARG A 251 28.09 14.01 -5.63
N ALA A 252 28.04 15.34 -5.66
CA ALA A 252 28.32 16.18 -4.49
C ALA A 252 27.32 15.92 -3.36
N GLU A 253 26.00 16.01 -3.63
CA GLU A 253 24.95 15.72 -2.64
C GLU A 253 25.05 14.29 -2.09
N TRP A 254 25.39 13.33 -2.94
CA TRP A 254 25.58 11.94 -2.52
C TRP A 254 26.81 11.75 -1.62
N LYS A 255 27.90 12.46 -1.90
CA LYS A 255 29.11 12.46 -1.07
C LYS A 255 28.84 13.10 0.28
N GLU A 256 28.17 14.26 0.28
CA GLU A 256 27.74 14.98 1.48
C GLU A 256 26.79 14.12 2.34
N PHE A 257 25.77 13.52 1.73
CA PHE A 257 24.85 12.63 2.42
C PHE A 257 25.57 11.42 3.06
N LYS A 258 26.57 10.87 2.38
CA LYS A 258 27.38 9.77 2.92
C LYS A 258 28.28 10.19 4.07
N SER A 259 28.86 11.39 4.02
CA SER A 259 29.78 11.88 5.05
C SER A 259 29.04 12.38 6.29
N THR A 260 27.92 13.08 6.11
CA THR A 260 27.15 13.66 7.21
C THR A 260 26.13 12.68 7.80
N GLY A 261 25.66 11.72 6.99
CA GLY A 261 24.51 10.88 7.35
C GLY A 261 23.19 11.64 7.39
N VAL A 262 23.14 12.89 6.92
CA VAL A 262 21.96 13.77 6.92
C VAL A 262 21.49 14.03 5.50
N MET A 263 20.18 13.88 5.27
CA MET A 263 19.57 14.05 3.95
C MET A 263 19.52 15.54 3.56
N PRO A 264 20.25 15.98 2.51
CA PRO A 264 20.26 17.40 2.11
C PRO A 264 18.98 17.84 1.39
N VAL A 265 18.08 16.91 1.06
CA VAL A 265 16.90 17.16 0.23
C VAL A 265 15.66 17.34 1.09
N LYS A 266 15.05 18.52 1.02
CA LYS A 266 13.76 18.80 1.66
C LYS A 266 12.67 17.86 1.15
N ASP A 267 11.78 17.44 2.04
CA ASP A 267 10.65 16.54 1.77
C ASP A 267 11.06 15.17 1.18
N ALA A 268 12.33 14.78 1.35
CA ALA A 268 12.80 13.46 0.99
C ALA A 268 12.07 12.40 1.83
N MET A 269 11.37 11.51 1.15
CA MET A 269 10.65 10.40 1.76
C MET A 269 11.50 9.13 1.80
N ALA A 270 12.30 8.88 0.77
CA ALA A 270 13.14 7.70 0.65
C ALA A 270 14.25 7.93 -0.38
N VAL A 271 15.38 7.27 -0.21
CA VAL A 271 16.46 7.21 -1.21
C VAL A 271 16.68 5.78 -1.65
N ILE A 272 16.78 5.55 -2.96
CA ILE A 272 17.00 4.23 -3.54
C ILE A 272 18.28 4.25 -4.36
N VAL A 273 19.27 3.46 -3.96
CA VAL A 273 20.53 3.31 -4.69
C VAL A 273 20.38 2.18 -5.71
N LEU A 274 20.37 2.52 -7.00
CA LEU A 274 20.20 1.57 -8.09
C LEU A 274 21.35 1.66 -9.09
N PRO A 275 22.44 0.90 -8.88
CA PRO A 275 23.53 0.83 -9.84
C PRO A 275 23.05 0.25 -11.17
N PRO A 276 23.77 0.52 -12.27
CA PRO A 276 23.46 -0.10 -13.54
C PRO A 276 23.58 -1.63 -13.48
N LEU A 277 22.69 -2.31 -14.19
CA LEU A 277 22.70 -3.78 -14.26
C LEU A 277 23.79 -4.26 -15.20
N ASN A 278 24.55 -5.25 -14.73
CA ASN A 278 25.52 -5.96 -15.53
C ASN A 278 24.84 -6.75 -16.65
N ARG A 279 25.55 -6.92 -17.77
CA ARG A 279 25.14 -7.82 -18.85
C ARG A 279 25.26 -9.27 -18.38
N ARG A 280 24.33 -10.15 -18.75
CA ARG A 280 24.44 -11.59 -18.43
C ARG A 280 25.65 -12.16 -19.17
N LEU A 281 26.47 -12.99 -18.52
CA LEU A 281 27.72 -13.51 -19.10
C LEU A 281 27.49 -14.30 -20.39
N GLY A 282 26.44 -15.13 -20.44
CA GLY A 282 26.10 -15.93 -21.61
C GLY A 282 25.48 -15.12 -22.76
N THR A 283 24.43 -14.33 -22.49
CA THR A 283 23.70 -13.64 -23.55
C THR A 283 24.28 -12.28 -23.93
N LYS A 284 25.19 -11.71 -23.12
CA LYS A 284 25.69 -10.32 -23.21
C LYS A 284 24.59 -9.24 -23.21
N GLU A 285 23.34 -9.62 -22.99
CA GLU A 285 22.20 -8.72 -22.90
C GLU A 285 21.98 -8.24 -21.46
N ARG A 286 21.43 -7.04 -21.33
CA ARG A 286 20.93 -6.55 -20.04
C ARG A 286 19.59 -7.23 -19.75
N PRO A 287 19.34 -7.63 -18.49
CA PRO A 287 18.07 -8.25 -18.11
C PRO A 287 16.91 -7.32 -18.45
N LYS A 288 15.87 -7.87 -19.10
CA LYS A 288 14.65 -7.14 -19.42
C LYS A 288 13.78 -7.03 -18.16
N GLY A 289 13.11 -5.89 -18.00
CA GLY A 289 12.20 -5.70 -16.88
C GLY A 289 10.98 -6.62 -16.97
N SER A 290 10.60 -7.25 -15.86
CA SER A 290 9.39 -8.08 -15.75
C SER A 290 8.43 -7.55 -14.67
N MET A 291 7.13 -7.68 -14.94
CA MET A 291 6.00 -7.31 -14.06
C MET A 291 5.08 -8.51 -13.77
N SER A 292 5.59 -9.73 -13.98
CA SER A 292 4.79 -10.94 -13.77
C SER A 292 4.39 -11.10 -12.31
N SER A 293 3.12 -11.45 -12.07
CA SER A 293 2.63 -11.83 -10.74
C SER A 293 3.16 -13.20 -10.30
N LEU A 294 3.62 -14.03 -11.23
CA LEU A 294 4.28 -15.29 -10.89
C LEU A 294 5.73 -15.01 -10.49
N PRO A 295 6.22 -15.67 -9.42
CA PRO A 295 7.63 -15.58 -9.10
C PRO A 295 8.45 -16.04 -10.32
N PRO A 296 9.62 -15.43 -10.57
CA PRO A 296 10.53 -15.95 -11.58
C PRO A 296 10.83 -17.43 -11.24
N PRO A 297 11.04 -18.30 -12.25
CA PRO A 297 11.57 -19.62 -11.96
C PRO A 297 12.83 -19.45 -11.12
N GLU A 298 12.94 -20.22 -10.04
CA GLU A 298 14.15 -20.21 -9.22
C GLU A 298 15.32 -20.52 -10.15
N TYR A 299 16.17 -19.52 -10.39
CA TYR A 299 17.40 -19.77 -11.13
C TYR A 299 18.15 -20.82 -10.31
N PRO A 300 18.46 -22.00 -10.90
CA PRO A 300 19.07 -23.11 -10.18
C PRO A 300 20.27 -22.54 -9.46
N ALA A 301 20.19 -22.46 -8.12
CA ALA A 301 20.95 -21.57 -7.24
C ALA A 301 22.29 -21.23 -7.88
N ALA A 302 22.31 -20.16 -8.69
CA ALA A 302 23.43 -19.89 -9.58
C ALA A 302 24.63 -19.87 -8.67
N HIS A 303 25.54 -20.84 -8.87
CA HIS A 303 26.46 -21.34 -7.87
C HIS A 303 26.80 -20.22 -6.91
N THR A 304 26.49 -20.41 -5.63
CA THR A 304 26.92 -19.53 -4.56
C THR A 304 28.43 -19.49 -4.59
N HIS A 305 28.98 -18.75 -5.56
CA HIS A 305 30.28 -18.16 -5.49
C HIS A 305 30.26 -17.55 -4.12
N LYS A 306 31.12 -18.04 -3.24
CA LYS A 306 31.32 -17.51 -1.90
C LYS A 306 31.68 -16.05 -2.08
N VAL A 307 30.67 -15.20 -2.22
CA VAL A 307 30.85 -13.75 -2.27
C VAL A 307 31.26 -13.44 -0.84
N TRP A 308 32.56 -13.29 -0.64
CA TRP A 308 33.17 -13.01 0.67
C TRP A 308 32.59 -11.71 1.26
N ASN A 309 32.00 -10.84 0.43
CA ASN A 309 31.47 -9.59 0.91
C ASN A 309 30.20 -9.81 1.74
N PRO A 310 30.14 -9.25 2.98
CA PRO A 310 28.93 -9.32 3.78
C PRO A 310 27.76 -8.70 3.01
N PRO A 311 26.54 -9.26 3.15
CA PRO A 311 25.38 -8.74 2.44
C PRO A 311 25.17 -7.27 2.84
N LEU A 312 25.10 -6.39 1.84
CA LEU A 312 24.84 -4.98 2.08
C LEU A 312 23.47 -4.83 2.77
N PRO A 313 23.35 -3.94 3.78
CA PRO A 313 22.10 -3.73 4.47
C PRO A 313 21.03 -3.32 3.47
N MET A 314 19.85 -3.91 3.59
CA MET A 314 18.75 -3.64 2.66
C MET A 314 18.20 -2.22 2.82
N CYS A 315 18.13 -1.73 4.06
CA CYS A 315 17.64 -0.41 4.41
C CYS A 315 18.43 0.13 5.60
N THR A 316 18.93 1.35 5.50
CA THR A 316 19.51 2.12 6.62
C THR A 316 18.70 3.39 6.83
N LEU A 317 18.52 3.82 8.08
CA LEU A 317 17.76 5.03 8.40
C LEU A 317 18.71 6.20 8.66
N HIS A 318 18.46 7.32 8.00
CA HIS A 318 19.29 8.54 8.08
C HIS A 318 18.48 9.73 8.60
N LEU A 319 19.10 10.70 9.25
CA LEU A 319 18.42 11.88 9.80
C LEU A 319 18.12 12.91 8.70
N THR A 320 17.08 13.73 8.86
CA THR A 320 16.77 14.85 7.93
C THR A 320 17.38 16.17 8.33
N SER A 321 17.71 16.37 9.61
CA SER A 321 18.27 17.62 10.12
C SER A 321 19.37 17.33 11.14
N HIS A 322 20.41 18.17 11.13
CA HIS A 322 21.46 18.17 12.15
C HIS A 322 21.00 18.79 13.48
N GLN A 323 19.94 19.60 13.44
CA GLN A 323 19.34 20.18 14.63
C GLN A 323 18.61 19.07 15.40
N GLN A 324 19.34 18.43 16.32
CA GLN A 324 18.74 17.96 17.56
C GLN A 324 18.31 19.22 18.31
N GLU A 325 17.13 19.75 17.97
CA GLU A 325 16.46 20.61 18.93
C GLU A 325 16.32 19.75 20.19
N GLU A 326 16.88 20.23 21.30
CA GLU A 326 16.72 19.66 22.64
C GLU A 326 15.24 19.80 23.03
N LEU A 327 14.37 19.05 22.35
CA LEU A 327 12.97 18.96 22.68
C LEU A 327 12.87 18.30 24.06
N PRO A 328 11.97 18.78 24.94
CA PRO A 328 11.77 18.21 26.25
C PRO A 328 11.61 16.70 26.18
N THR A 329 12.32 15.98 27.06
CA THR A 329 12.42 14.51 27.11
C THR A 329 11.06 13.80 27.13
N ASP A 330 10.01 14.52 27.52
CA ASP A 330 8.66 14.00 27.71
C ASP A 330 7.85 13.90 26.40
N ILE A 331 8.30 14.57 25.33
CA ILE A 331 7.66 14.49 24.01
C ILE A 331 8.64 13.85 23.03
N TYR A 332 8.68 12.51 23.03
CA TYR A 332 9.40 11.70 22.04
C TYR A 332 8.79 11.89 20.64
N HIS A 333 8.95 13.06 20.03
CA HIS A 333 8.79 13.21 18.59
C HIS A 333 9.87 12.38 17.92
N SER A 334 9.49 11.23 17.38
CA SER A 334 10.39 10.36 16.61
C SER A 334 11.09 11.22 15.55
N GLN A 335 12.41 11.39 15.69
CA GLN A 335 13.22 12.15 14.73
C GLN A 335 12.89 11.66 13.32
N HIS A 336 12.57 12.60 12.42
CA HIS A 336 12.26 12.26 11.04
C HIS A 336 13.47 11.57 10.41
N ARG A 337 13.30 10.30 10.03
CA ARG A 337 14.33 9.49 9.41
C ARG A 337 13.94 9.12 7.99
N VAL A 338 14.89 9.24 7.07
CA VAL A 338 14.75 8.87 5.66
C VAL A 338 15.40 7.50 5.44
N PRO A 339 14.66 6.50 4.94
CA PRO A 339 15.22 5.22 4.57
C PRO A 339 16.08 5.32 3.30
N LEU A 340 17.30 4.82 3.41
CA LEU A 340 18.20 4.56 2.30
C LEU A 340 18.12 3.07 1.94
N TYR A 341 17.48 2.80 0.81
CA TYR A 341 17.33 1.46 0.26
C TYR A 341 18.50 1.11 -0.66
N ASN A 342 19.10 -0.05 -0.41
CA ASN A 342 20.02 -0.66 -1.37
C ASN A 342 19.22 -1.46 -2.40
N GLY A 343 19.15 -0.97 -3.63
CA GLY A 343 18.36 -1.61 -4.70
C GLY A 343 18.81 -3.02 -5.05
N VAL A 344 20.07 -3.40 -4.77
CA VAL A 344 20.59 -4.76 -5.01
C VAL A 344 20.04 -5.73 -3.96
N SER A 345 20.12 -5.36 -2.69
CA SER A 345 19.60 -6.17 -1.59
C SER A 345 18.06 -6.19 -1.56
N LEU A 346 17.43 -5.03 -1.83
CA LEU A 346 15.98 -4.87 -1.83
C LEU A 346 15.29 -5.64 -2.96
N PHE A 347 15.93 -5.77 -4.12
CA PHE A 347 15.39 -6.50 -5.27
C PHE A 347 16.43 -7.51 -5.78
N SER A 348 16.46 -8.70 -5.19
CA SER A 348 17.43 -9.73 -5.57
C SER A 348 17.31 -10.13 -7.06
N ASN A 349 16.07 -10.19 -7.58
CA ASN A 349 15.83 -10.52 -8.99
C ASN A 349 16.32 -9.38 -9.92
N PRO A 350 17.27 -9.64 -10.83
CA PRO A 350 17.76 -8.65 -11.79
C PRO A 350 16.68 -8.08 -12.73
N GLU A 351 15.65 -8.86 -13.07
CA GLU A 351 14.54 -8.41 -13.93
C GLU A 351 13.63 -7.41 -13.21
N GLN A 352 13.36 -7.62 -11.92
CA GLN A 352 12.61 -6.66 -11.11
C GLN A 352 13.43 -5.37 -10.92
N ARG A 353 14.74 -5.46 -10.71
CA ARG A 353 15.65 -4.30 -10.68
C ARG A 353 15.65 -3.53 -11.99
N ALA A 354 15.68 -4.23 -13.13
CA ALA A 354 15.61 -3.62 -14.45
C ALA A 354 14.31 -2.85 -14.63
N MET A 355 13.20 -3.45 -14.20
CA MET A 355 11.88 -2.81 -14.23
C MET A 355 11.83 -1.59 -13.31
N LEU A 356 12.30 -1.70 -12.06
CA LEU A 356 12.35 -0.59 -11.11
C LEU A 356 13.11 0.61 -11.67
N ARG A 357 14.33 0.37 -12.18
CA ARG A 357 15.17 1.41 -12.78
C ARG A 357 14.51 2.02 -14.02
N SER A 358 13.87 1.20 -14.86
CA SER A 358 13.13 1.65 -16.04
C SER A 358 11.98 2.59 -15.66
N LEU A 359 11.18 2.22 -14.64
CA LEU A 359 10.08 3.05 -14.15
C LEU A 359 10.57 4.38 -13.56
N LEU A 360 11.61 4.37 -12.73
CA LEU A 360 12.18 5.59 -12.15
C LEU A 360 12.74 6.52 -13.23
N ASN A 361 13.47 5.99 -14.21
CA ASN A 361 13.93 6.80 -15.35
C ASN A 361 12.76 7.33 -16.18
N ARG A 362 11.67 6.56 -16.34
CA ARG A 362 10.47 7.02 -17.04
C ARG A 362 9.79 8.17 -16.31
N ILE A 363 9.75 8.14 -14.98
CA ILE A 363 9.28 9.27 -14.16
C ILE A 363 10.15 10.50 -14.44
N LEU A 364 11.48 10.38 -14.37
CA LEU A 364 12.40 11.49 -14.64
C LEU A 364 12.19 12.11 -16.04
N VAL A 365 11.97 11.28 -17.06
CA VAL A 365 11.69 11.75 -18.43
C VAL A 365 10.39 12.54 -18.49
N LEU A 366 9.32 12.04 -17.87
CA LEU A 366 8.02 12.74 -17.83
C LEU A 366 8.12 14.07 -17.07
N GLU A 367 8.88 14.12 -15.98
CA GLU A 367 9.10 15.35 -15.23
C GLU A 367 9.94 16.36 -15.99
N ALA A 368 11.01 15.93 -16.66
CA ALA A 368 11.80 16.79 -17.54
C ALA A 368 10.95 17.35 -18.68
N GLN A 369 10.10 16.54 -19.31
CA GLN A 369 9.18 16.98 -20.36
C GLN A 369 8.17 17.99 -19.84
N ALA A 370 7.58 17.75 -18.67
CA ALA A 370 6.62 18.66 -18.07
C ALA A 370 7.27 19.99 -17.67
N ARG A 371 8.50 19.97 -17.14
CA ARG A 371 9.28 21.18 -16.85
C ARG A 371 9.55 21.97 -18.12
N ARG A 372 10.06 21.35 -19.19
CA ARG A 372 10.30 22.03 -20.48
C ARG A 372 9.04 22.70 -21.04
N ARG A 373 7.87 22.07 -20.89
CA ARG A 373 6.59 22.66 -21.31
C ARG A 373 6.13 23.81 -20.42
N GLY A 374 6.42 23.75 -19.11
CA GLY A 374 6.07 24.81 -18.16
C GLY A 374 7.04 26.00 -18.15
N LEU A 375 8.31 25.78 -18.50
CA LEU A 375 9.41 26.76 -18.42
C LEU A 375 9.56 27.68 -19.63
N VAL A 376 8.60 27.71 -20.57
CA VAL A 376 8.59 28.69 -21.69
C VAL A 376 8.54 30.16 -21.20
N ARG A 377 8.59 30.44 -19.89
CA ARG A 377 8.45 31.79 -19.33
C ARG A 377 9.47 32.25 -18.27
N SER A 378 10.47 31.47 -17.89
CA SER A 378 11.47 31.94 -16.90
C SER A 378 12.86 31.53 -17.32
N ARG A 379 13.50 32.42 -18.08
CA ARG A 379 14.80 32.22 -18.74
C ARG A 379 15.94 32.95 -18.02
N SER A 380 15.79 33.24 -16.73
CA SER A 380 16.74 34.00 -15.94
C SER A 380 17.40 33.12 -14.89
N ASP A 381 18.72 33.13 -14.91
CA ASP A 381 19.65 32.68 -13.88
C ASP A 381 19.80 31.18 -13.63
N GLU A 382 20.74 30.56 -14.36
CA GLU A 382 21.60 29.54 -13.74
C GLU A 382 23.06 29.90 -14.04
N PHE A 383 23.73 30.41 -13.00
CA PHE A 383 25.15 30.74 -12.91
C PHE A 383 26.02 29.47 -13.00
N GLY A 384 27.24 29.65 -13.52
CA GLY A 384 28.22 28.59 -13.77
C GLY A 384 28.73 27.88 -12.53
N VAL A 385 28.11 26.75 -12.20
CA VAL A 385 28.62 25.75 -11.25
C VAL A 385 29.36 24.67 -12.06
N ASP A 386 30.52 24.24 -11.57
CA ASP A 386 31.40 23.25 -12.23
C ASP A 386 30.66 22.00 -12.73
N GLU A 387 30.74 21.73 -14.05
CA GLU A 387 30.01 20.66 -14.74
C GLU A 387 30.32 19.25 -14.21
N ALA A 388 31.49 19.02 -13.62
CA ALA A 388 31.93 17.70 -13.19
C ALA A 388 31.14 17.16 -11.99
N ASP A 389 30.84 18.02 -11.01
CA ASP A 389 30.15 17.65 -9.77
C ASP A 389 28.61 17.58 -9.93
N GLN A 390 28.10 18.16 -11.01
CA GLN A 390 26.69 18.07 -11.40
C GLN A 390 26.29 16.71 -12.00
N ARG A 391 27.25 15.80 -12.25
CA ARG A 391 26.94 14.48 -12.80
C ARG A 391 25.99 13.72 -11.86
N ALA A 392 24.87 13.26 -12.41
CA ALA A 392 23.87 12.51 -11.65
C ALA A 392 24.45 11.18 -11.13
N SER A 393 24.23 10.92 -9.84
CA SER A 393 24.56 9.64 -9.20
C SER A 393 23.58 8.52 -9.57
N HIS A 394 23.77 7.34 -8.98
CA HIS A 394 22.85 6.21 -9.08
C HIS A 394 21.81 6.19 -7.95
N ALA A 395 21.78 7.22 -7.10
CA ALA A 395 20.80 7.36 -6.03
C ALA A 395 19.61 8.20 -6.51
N TYR A 396 18.42 7.62 -6.36
CA TYR A 396 17.14 8.28 -6.66
C TYR A 396 16.51 8.71 -5.35
N VAL A 397 16.18 9.99 -5.21
CA VAL A 397 15.37 10.50 -4.09
C VAL A 397 13.91 10.52 -4.52
N LEU A 398 13.06 9.94 -3.68
CA LEU A 398 11.61 10.08 -3.76
C LEU A 398 11.19 11.18 -2.80
N MET A 399 10.47 12.19 -3.29
CA MET A 399 10.01 13.33 -2.50
C MET A 399 8.49 13.24 -2.32
N SER A 400 8.02 13.45 -1.09
CA SER A 400 6.58 13.40 -0.78
C SER A 400 6.21 14.54 0.15
N SER A 401 5.58 15.57 -0.43
CA SER A 401 5.05 16.75 0.23
C SER A 401 3.54 16.90 -0.02
N GLU A 402 2.93 17.86 0.66
CA GLU A 402 1.55 18.27 0.44
C GLU A 402 1.24 18.68 -1.02
N GLN A 403 2.25 19.16 -1.75
CA GLN A 403 2.13 19.62 -3.13
C GLN A 403 2.29 18.45 -4.10
N THR A 404 3.28 17.58 -3.87
CA THR A 404 3.46 16.37 -4.70
C THR A 404 2.26 15.44 -4.61
N ALA A 405 1.58 15.37 -3.46
CA ALA A 405 0.36 14.58 -3.28
C ALA A 405 -0.77 14.98 -4.26
N LEU A 406 -0.87 16.27 -4.63
CA LEU A 406 -1.83 16.73 -5.64
C LEU A 406 -1.50 16.23 -7.05
N THR A 407 -0.25 15.87 -7.29
CA THR A 407 0.23 15.39 -8.58
C THR A 407 0.12 13.88 -8.70
N ALA A 408 0.75 13.16 -7.77
CA ALA A 408 0.74 11.71 -7.74
C ALA A 408 1.02 11.20 -6.33
N ASP A 409 0.59 9.98 -6.06
CA ASP A 409 0.64 9.39 -4.73
C ASP A 409 1.97 8.65 -4.48
N LEU A 410 3.04 9.40 -4.17
CA LEU A 410 4.32 8.80 -3.79
C LEU A 410 4.32 8.18 -2.39
N ALA A 411 3.46 8.65 -1.48
CA ALA A 411 3.31 8.05 -0.16
C ALA A 411 2.93 6.56 -0.27
N ALA A 412 2.07 6.19 -1.22
CA ALA A 412 1.73 4.79 -1.49
C ALA A 412 2.96 3.95 -1.90
N VAL A 413 3.89 4.52 -2.69
CA VAL A 413 5.18 3.88 -3.01
C VAL A 413 6.02 3.72 -1.75
N GLY A 414 6.08 4.73 -0.88
CA GLY A 414 6.78 4.67 0.40
C GLY A 414 6.24 3.58 1.32
N VAL A 415 4.92 3.45 1.43
CA VAL A 415 4.27 2.35 2.17
C VAL A 415 4.65 1.00 1.58
N ALA A 416 4.61 0.85 0.24
CA ALA A 416 4.99 -0.40 -0.41
C ALA A 416 6.47 -0.75 -0.17
N LEU A 417 7.37 0.25 -0.24
CA LEU A 417 8.80 0.08 0.02
C LEU A 417 9.06 -0.34 1.46
N TRP A 418 8.41 0.29 2.44
CA TRP A 418 8.60 -0.01 3.87
C TRP A 418 8.14 -1.42 4.27
N ARG A 419 7.17 -1.99 3.56
CA ARG A 419 6.69 -3.36 3.83
C ARG A 419 7.71 -4.44 3.49
N ILE A 420 8.66 -4.19 2.60
CA ILE A 420 9.72 -5.15 2.26
C ILE A 420 10.71 -5.35 3.43
N PRO A 421 11.38 -4.31 3.98
CA PRO A 421 12.25 -4.47 5.12
C PRO A 421 11.53 -4.97 6.36
N MET A 422 10.30 -4.51 6.60
CA MET A 422 9.48 -5.02 7.69
C MET A 422 9.24 -6.54 7.55
N PHE A 423 8.94 -7.02 6.34
CA PHE A 423 8.81 -8.46 6.08
C PHE A 423 10.11 -9.23 6.33
N GLU A 424 11.26 -8.66 5.98
CA GLU A 424 12.57 -9.30 6.20
C GLU A 424 13.04 -9.31 7.66
N GLY A 425 12.35 -8.62 8.57
CA GLY A 425 12.67 -8.60 10.00
C GLY A 425 13.09 -7.23 10.54
N MET A 426 13.28 -6.23 9.68
CA MET A 426 13.67 -4.88 10.14
C MET A 426 12.59 -4.29 11.04
N GLY A 427 13.00 -3.82 12.22
CA GLY A 427 12.09 -3.29 13.24
C GLY A 427 11.50 -4.34 14.19
N TRP A 428 11.81 -5.63 13.98
CA TRP A 428 11.43 -6.75 14.87
C TRP A 428 12.64 -7.33 15.64
N GLU A 429 13.83 -6.77 15.43
CA GLU A 429 15.12 -7.28 15.92
C GLU A 429 15.28 -7.14 17.44
N GLU A 430 14.77 -6.05 18.02
CA GLU A 430 14.58 -5.96 19.45
C GLU A 430 13.51 -6.97 19.84
N LYS A 431 13.95 -8.09 20.45
CA LYS A 431 13.11 -9.12 21.07
C LYS A 431 12.32 -8.54 22.24
N THR A 432 11.44 -7.62 21.92
CA THR A 432 10.56 -6.97 22.87
C THR A 432 9.69 -8.05 23.49
N PRO A 433 9.47 -8.00 24.82
CA PRO A 433 8.78 -9.03 25.56
C PRO A 433 7.33 -9.28 25.09
N TRP A 434 6.72 -8.37 24.34
CA TRP A 434 5.39 -8.60 23.77
C TRP A 434 5.39 -9.52 22.54
N ILE A 435 6.55 -9.70 21.88
CA ILE A 435 6.77 -10.77 20.88
C ILE A 435 7.25 -12.05 21.58
N LYS A 436 7.66 -11.99 22.86
CA LYS A 436 7.96 -13.23 23.61
C LYS A 436 6.71 -14.06 23.64
N ARG A 437 6.80 -15.15 22.87
CA ARG A 437 6.19 -16.46 23.10
C ARG A 437 5.18 -16.36 24.24
N TYR A 438 3.91 -16.18 23.90
CA TYR A 438 2.96 -17.09 24.51
C TYR A 438 3.57 -18.46 24.22
N LYS A 439 4.34 -19.02 25.18
CA LYS A 439 4.37 -20.46 25.37
C LYS A 439 2.89 -20.77 25.30
N TYR A 440 2.47 -21.40 24.22
CA TYR A 440 1.16 -21.99 24.13
C TYR A 440 1.10 -22.85 25.40
N ARG A 441 0.56 -22.31 26.49
CA ARG A 441 -0.16 -23.11 27.46
C ARG A 441 -1.29 -23.57 26.58
N SER A 442 -1.12 -24.73 25.96
CA SER A 442 -2.26 -25.45 25.46
C SER A 442 -3.14 -25.60 26.69
N THR A 443 -4.16 -24.75 26.79
CA THR A 443 -5.23 -24.89 27.77
C THR A 443 -6.03 -26.17 27.51
N TRP A 444 -5.71 -26.86 26.41
CA TRP A 444 -6.10 -28.22 26.09
C TRP A 444 -4.97 -29.16 26.49
N GLY A 445 -5.23 -29.94 27.54
CA GLY A 445 -4.27 -30.77 28.23
C GLY A 445 -3.64 -31.86 27.36
N ASN A 446 -2.34 -32.06 27.58
CA ASN A 446 -1.66 -33.33 27.35
C ASN A 446 -1.06 -33.78 28.69
N LYS A 447 -1.94 -34.07 29.66
CA LYS A 447 -1.60 -34.78 30.91
C LYS A 447 -1.97 -36.27 30.83
N LYS A 448 -2.07 -36.86 29.63
CA LYS A 448 -2.66 -38.20 29.47
C LYS A 448 -1.79 -39.28 28.80
N TYR A 449 -0.49 -39.07 28.67
CA TYR A 449 0.44 -40.12 28.25
C TYR A 449 1.76 -40.03 29.02
N GLU A 450 1.67 -40.33 30.31
CA GLU A 450 2.75 -40.93 31.10
C GLU A 450 2.12 -42.11 31.83
N TYR A 451 2.05 -43.25 31.13
CA TYR A 451 1.94 -44.61 31.68
C TYR A 451 2.66 -45.55 30.72
#